data_AF-A0A1A8F0E7-F1
#
_entry.id   AF-A0A1A8F0E7-F1
#
_cell.length_a   1.000
_cell.length_b   1.000
_cell.length_c   1.000
_cell.angle_alpha   90.00
_cell.angle_beta   90.00
_cell.angle_gamma   90.00
#
_symmetry.space_group_name_H-M   'P 1'
#
loop_
_entity.id
_entity.type
_entity.pdbx_description
1 polymer ?
#
loop_
_entity_poly.entity_id
_entity_poly.type
_entity_poly.pdbx_seq_one_letter_code
_entity_poly.pdbx_strand_id
1 'polypeptide(L)'
;MSKESVRNDRNKKKKESPKPELAESYELTAEQETIIEKIRKAHQETFPSLCQLGKYTTNSSADHRVRLDLGLWDKFSELATKCIIKIVEFAKRVPGFTMLTIADQITLLKAACLDILILRICTRYTPDQDTMTFSDGLTLNRTQMHNAGFGPLTDLVFTFANQLLPIEMDDTETGLLSAICLISGDRQDLEEPSKVDQLQEPLLEALKIYVRKRRPSKPHMFPKTLMKITDLRSISAKGAERVISLKMEIPGSMPPLIQEMLENSEGQDSQSSSNSSTSAKAGSSPSSKDRDPVESPGSLDTKEPPATPPSDGP
;
A
#
# COMPACT_ATOMS: atom_id res chain seq x y z
N MET A 1 -69.36 48.79 -29.03
CA MET A 1 -68.72 48.20 -27.83
C MET A 1 -68.09 46.87 -28.23
N SER A 2 -66.77 46.89 -28.38
CA SER A 2 -65.95 45.81 -28.93
C SER A 2 -65.75 44.68 -27.91
N LYS A 3 -66.00 43.43 -28.31
CA LYS A 3 -65.61 42.24 -27.54
C LYS A 3 -64.38 41.63 -28.23
N GLU A 4 -63.22 41.90 -27.66
CA GLU A 4 -61.94 41.40 -28.14
C GLU A 4 -61.73 39.95 -27.68
N SER A 5 -61.36 39.09 -28.62
CA SER A 5 -61.16 37.65 -28.42
C SER A 5 -59.70 37.39 -28.13
N VAL A 6 -59.36 36.96 -26.90
CA VAL A 6 -58.00 36.49 -26.58
C VAL A 6 -58.00 34.97 -26.59
N ARG A 7 -57.57 34.39 -27.72
CA ARG A 7 -57.21 32.97 -27.83
C ARG A 7 -55.88 32.76 -27.10
N ASN A 8 -55.90 32.01 -26.01
CA ASN A 8 -54.69 31.50 -25.38
C ASN A 8 -54.16 30.31 -26.18
N ASP A 9 -53.00 30.50 -26.82
CA ASP A 9 -52.20 29.45 -27.47
C ASP A 9 -51.60 28.53 -26.40
N ARG A 10 -52.16 27.32 -26.27
CA ARG A 10 -51.63 26.30 -25.36
C ARG A 10 -50.54 25.52 -26.09
N ASN A 11 -49.31 25.94 -25.85
CA ASN A 11 -48.07 25.34 -26.32
C ASN A 11 -48.07 23.80 -26.14
N LYS A 12 -48.15 23.07 -27.25
CA LYS A 12 -48.09 21.62 -27.31
C LYS A 12 -46.61 21.20 -27.12
N LYS A 13 -46.18 21.04 -25.85
CA LYS A 13 -44.88 20.44 -25.53
C LYS A 13 -44.81 19.07 -26.22
N LYS A 14 -43.96 18.97 -27.25
CA LYS A 14 -43.53 17.70 -27.86
C LYS A 14 -43.06 16.79 -26.72
N LYS A 15 -43.74 15.65 -26.57
CA LYS A 15 -43.27 14.51 -25.77
C LYS A 15 -42.06 13.95 -26.52
N GLU A 16 -40.85 14.40 -26.15
CA GLU A 16 -39.63 13.73 -26.57
C GLU A 16 -39.66 12.31 -26.00
N SER A 17 -39.68 11.33 -26.90
CA SER A 17 -39.42 9.93 -26.60
C SER A 17 -38.05 9.80 -25.93
N PRO A 18 -37.87 8.90 -24.95
CA PRO A 18 -36.54 8.64 -24.41
C PRO A 18 -35.65 8.17 -25.56
N LYS A 19 -34.52 8.86 -25.76
CA LYS A 19 -33.48 8.37 -26.67
C LYS A 19 -33.08 6.97 -26.20
N PRO A 20 -32.93 6.00 -27.12
CA PRO A 20 -32.33 4.73 -26.75
C PRO A 20 -30.94 5.04 -26.19
N GLU A 21 -30.68 4.62 -24.95
CA GLU A 21 -29.32 4.57 -24.41
C GLU A 21 -28.48 3.83 -25.46
N LEU A 22 -27.45 4.50 -25.98
CA LEU A 22 -26.47 3.88 -26.86
C LEU A 22 -25.93 2.67 -26.10
N ALA A 23 -26.35 1.48 -26.47
CA ALA A 23 -25.69 0.26 -26.05
C ALA A 23 -24.30 0.32 -26.67
N GLU A 24 -23.31 0.85 -25.94
CA GLU A 24 -21.90 0.67 -26.27
C GLU A 24 -21.71 -0.86 -26.37
N SER A 25 -21.51 -1.38 -27.57
CA SER A 25 -21.23 -2.79 -27.78
C SER A 25 -19.83 -3.06 -27.24
N TYR A 26 -19.74 -3.52 -25.99
CA TYR A 26 -18.49 -3.98 -25.39
C TYR A 26 -18.16 -5.37 -25.94
N GLU A 27 -17.67 -5.42 -27.17
CA GLU A 27 -17.13 -6.66 -27.74
C GLU A 27 -15.77 -6.94 -27.08
N LEU A 28 -15.65 -8.10 -26.44
CA LEU A 28 -14.38 -8.59 -25.94
C LEU A 28 -13.57 -9.13 -27.11
N THR A 29 -12.34 -8.64 -27.29
CA THR A 29 -11.41 -9.29 -28.21
C THR A 29 -10.95 -10.62 -27.62
N ALA A 30 -10.59 -11.59 -28.46
CA ALA A 30 -10.09 -12.89 -28.01
C ALA A 30 -8.85 -12.76 -27.11
N GLU A 31 -8.04 -11.73 -27.32
CA GLU A 31 -6.89 -11.39 -26.48
C GLU A 31 -7.32 -10.94 -25.08
N GLN A 32 -8.32 -10.06 -25.00
CA GLN A 32 -8.87 -9.59 -23.72
C GLN A 32 -9.50 -10.74 -22.93
N GLU A 33 -10.27 -11.62 -23.58
CA GLU A 33 -10.83 -12.82 -22.91
C GLU A 33 -9.73 -13.72 -22.37
N THR A 34 -8.65 -13.89 -23.12
CA THR A 34 -7.49 -14.67 -22.70
C THR A 34 -6.80 -14.06 -21.47
N ILE A 35 -6.62 -12.73 -21.44
CA ILE A 35 -6.04 -12.02 -20.30
C ILE A 35 -6.94 -12.18 -19.06
N ILE A 36 -8.23 -11.90 -19.20
CA ILE A 36 -9.21 -12.03 -18.13
C ILE A 36 -9.18 -13.43 -17.52
N GLU A 37 -9.20 -14.46 -18.37
CA GLU A 37 -9.19 -15.85 -17.92
C GLU A 37 -7.89 -16.24 -17.23
N LYS A 38 -6.74 -15.83 -17.78
CA LYS A 38 -5.43 -16.09 -17.16
C LYS A 38 -5.33 -15.43 -15.78
N ILE A 39 -5.76 -14.17 -15.66
CA ILE A 39 -5.72 -13.44 -14.38
C ILE A 39 -6.69 -14.04 -13.37
N ARG A 40 -7.92 -14.39 -13.79
CA ARG A 40 -8.91 -15.06 -12.93
C ARG A 40 -8.37 -16.36 -12.36
N LYS A 41 -7.81 -17.24 -13.21
CA LYS A 41 -7.21 -18.50 -12.76
C LYS A 41 -6.02 -18.28 -11.84
N ALA A 42 -5.10 -17.39 -12.21
CA ALA A 42 -3.94 -17.06 -11.39
C ALA A 42 -4.35 -16.57 -9.99
N HIS A 43 -5.40 -15.75 -9.90
CA HIS A 43 -5.95 -15.30 -8.63
C HIS A 43 -6.54 -16.47 -7.82
N GLN A 44 -7.46 -17.24 -8.41
CA GLN A 44 -8.13 -18.36 -7.72
C GLN A 44 -7.16 -19.46 -7.24
N GLU A 45 -6.16 -19.80 -8.05
CA GLU A 45 -5.14 -20.80 -7.70
C GLU A 45 -4.19 -20.35 -6.57
N THR A 46 -4.06 -19.05 -6.36
CA THR A 46 -3.17 -18.47 -5.34
C THR A 46 -3.93 -17.83 -4.17
N PHE A 47 -5.26 -17.83 -4.23
CA PHE A 47 -6.13 -17.22 -3.23
C PHE A 47 -7.53 -17.86 -3.27
N PRO A 48 -7.81 -18.86 -2.41
CA PRO A 48 -9.12 -19.54 -2.41
C PRO A 48 -10.26 -18.57 -2.06
N SER A 49 -11.45 -18.72 -2.64
CA SER A 49 -12.57 -17.84 -2.32
C SER A 49 -13.11 -18.13 -0.92
N LEU A 50 -13.75 -17.15 -0.27
CA LEU A 50 -14.24 -17.28 1.12
C LEU A 50 -15.16 -18.49 1.34
N CYS A 51 -15.97 -18.85 0.34
CA CYS A 51 -16.90 -19.99 0.38
C CYS A 51 -16.22 -21.36 0.31
N GLN A 52 -14.94 -21.42 -0.09
CA GLN A 52 -14.17 -22.67 -0.20
C GLN A 52 -13.40 -22.99 1.10
N LEU A 53 -13.41 -22.08 2.08
CA LEU A 53 -12.63 -22.19 3.30
C LEU A 53 -13.44 -22.86 4.42
N GLY A 54 -12.86 -23.90 5.02
CA GLY A 54 -13.34 -24.44 6.30
C GLY A 54 -12.98 -23.49 7.43
N LYS A 55 -13.92 -22.63 7.85
CA LYS A 55 -13.68 -21.60 8.86
C LYS A 55 -13.49 -22.20 10.25
N TYR A 56 -12.50 -21.72 10.98
CA TYR A 56 -12.31 -21.99 12.40
C TYR A 56 -11.95 -20.71 13.15
N THR A 57 -12.25 -20.65 14.45
CA THR A 57 -11.98 -19.49 15.30
C THR A 57 -10.98 -19.84 16.39
N THR A 58 -10.45 -18.81 17.06
CA THR A 58 -9.68 -18.93 18.30
C THR A 58 -10.32 -18.03 19.37
N ASN A 59 -10.16 -18.39 20.63
CA ASN A 59 -10.66 -17.59 21.76
C ASN A 59 -9.63 -16.59 22.29
N SER A 60 -8.40 -16.59 21.75
CA SER A 60 -7.32 -15.69 22.19
C SER A 60 -7.71 -14.22 22.03
N SER A 61 -7.61 -13.45 23.11
CA SER A 61 -7.78 -11.99 23.18
C SER A 61 -8.96 -11.44 22.36
N ALA A 62 -10.13 -12.09 22.46
CA ALA A 62 -11.29 -11.75 21.66
C ALA A 62 -12.11 -10.56 22.17
N ASP A 63 -12.10 -10.32 23.49
CA ASP A 63 -13.04 -9.40 24.13
C ASP A 63 -12.55 -7.94 24.22
N HIS A 64 -11.24 -7.73 24.36
CA HIS A 64 -10.66 -6.39 24.53
C HIS A 64 -9.40 -6.21 23.69
N ARG A 65 -9.19 -4.97 23.22
CA ARG A 65 -7.98 -4.60 22.49
C ARG A 65 -6.80 -4.54 23.44
N VAL A 66 -5.73 -5.23 23.08
CA VAL A 66 -4.41 -5.16 23.73
C VAL A 66 -3.39 -4.60 22.74
N ARG A 67 -2.19 -4.24 23.22
CA ARG A 67 -1.14 -3.70 22.34
C ARG A 67 -0.77 -4.69 21.24
N LEU A 68 -0.49 -5.93 21.63
CA LEU A 68 -0.18 -7.04 20.73
C LEU A 68 -0.39 -8.36 21.51
N ASP A 69 -1.12 -9.30 20.92
CA ASP A 69 -1.18 -10.68 21.38
C ASP A 69 -0.15 -11.47 20.59
N LEU A 70 0.88 -11.96 21.28
CA LEU A 70 2.02 -12.64 20.64
C LEU A 70 1.61 -13.96 19.96
N GLY A 71 0.64 -14.69 20.51
CA GLY A 71 0.17 -15.93 19.88
C GLY A 71 -0.62 -15.65 18.61
N LEU A 72 -1.42 -14.58 18.59
CA LEU A 72 -2.09 -14.12 17.37
C LEU A 72 -1.09 -13.56 16.35
N TRP A 73 -0.07 -12.82 16.79
CA TRP A 73 1.00 -12.32 15.94
C TRP A 73 1.77 -13.46 15.25
N ASP A 74 2.14 -14.51 15.98
CA ASP A 74 2.87 -15.65 15.42
C ASP A 74 2.04 -16.31 14.31
N LYS A 75 0.74 -16.51 14.54
CA LYS A 75 -0.16 -17.06 13.51
C LYS A 75 -0.38 -16.12 12.34
N PHE A 76 -0.60 -14.84 12.61
CA PHE A 76 -0.77 -13.82 11.57
C PHE A 76 0.46 -13.73 10.68
N SER A 77 1.65 -13.64 11.26
CA SER A 77 2.90 -13.46 10.54
C SER A 77 3.29 -14.72 9.73
N GLU A 78 2.97 -15.92 10.22
CA GLU A 78 3.06 -17.17 9.46
C GLU A 78 2.15 -17.13 8.22
N LEU A 79 0.88 -16.75 8.39
CA LEU A 79 -0.11 -16.70 7.32
C LEU A 79 0.19 -15.58 6.31
N ALA A 80 0.68 -14.42 6.78
CA ALA A 80 1.14 -13.33 5.93
C ALA A 80 2.31 -13.77 5.06
N THR A 81 3.32 -14.42 5.65
CA THR A 81 4.47 -14.97 4.91
C THR A 81 4.01 -15.93 3.80
N LYS A 82 3.10 -16.86 4.11
CA LYS A 82 2.52 -17.76 3.09
C LYS A 82 1.77 -16.99 2.01
N CYS A 83 1.02 -15.96 2.38
CA CYS A 83 0.29 -15.14 1.41
C CYS A 83 1.23 -14.32 0.50
N ILE A 84 2.36 -13.82 1.01
CA ILE A 84 3.39 -13.14 0.21
C ILE A 84 3.95 -14.09 -0.86
N ILE A 85 4.27 -15.33 -0.49
CA ILE A 85 4.71 -16.36 -1.46
C ILE A 85 3.63 -16.55 -2.54
N LYS A 86 2.35 -16.58 -2.15
CA LYS A 86 1.23 -16.67 -3.09
C LYS A 86 1.05 -15.43 -3.97
N ILE A 87 1.44 -14.24 -3.51
CA ILE A 87 1.46 -13.03 -4.33
C ILE A 87 2.58 -13.10 -5.37
N VAL A 88 3.77 -13.58 -5.00
CA VAL A 88 4.88 -13.80 -5.96
C VAL A 88 4.49 -14.86 -7.01
N GLU A 89 3.85 -15.95 -6.57
CA GLU A 89 3.29 -16.96 -7.46
C GLU A 89 2.20 -16.40 -8.40
N PHE A 90 1.36 -15.48 -7.92
CA PHE A 90 0.37 -14.77 -8.74
C PHE A 90 1.05 -13.89 -9.78
N ALA A 91 2.00 -13.06 -9.35
CA ALA A 91 2.75 -12.16 -10.22
C ALA A 91 3.41 -12.88 -11.40
N LYS A 92 4.06 -14.02 -11.14
CA LYS A 92 4.68 -14.86 -12.19
C LYS A 92 3.69 -15.41 -13.22
N ARG A 93 2.40 -15.48 -12.90
CA ARG A 93 1.33 -15.90 -13.81
C ARG A 93 0.66 -14.73 -14.55
N VAL A 94 0.92 -13.48 -14.16
CA VAL A 94 0.44 -12.29 -14.88
C VAL A 94 1.15 -12.23 -16.25
N PRO A 95 0.41 -12.14 -17.37
CA PRO A 95 1.01 -12.09 -18.70
C PRO A 95 2.06 -10.97 -18.83
N GLY A 96 3.26 -11.32 -19.30
CA GLY A 96 4.35 -10.37 -19.52
C GLY A 96 5.22 -10.04 -18.30
N PHE A 97 4.77 -10.31 -17.06
CA PHE A 97 5.52 -9.96 -15.85
C PHE A 97 6.92 -10.58 -15.81
N THR A 98 7.05 -11.86 -16.18
CA THR A 98 8.34 -12.57 -16.19
C THR A 98 9.28 -12.14 -17.33
N MET A 99 8.80 -11.31 -18.26
CA MET A 99 9.60 -10.74 -19.35
C MET A 99 10.22 -9.38 -18.98
N LEU A 100 9.85 -8.82 -17.82
CA LEU A 100 10.54 -7.69 -17.21
C LEU A 100 11.87 -8.15 -16.61
N THR A 101 12.78 -7.21 -16.38
CA THR A 101 14.03 -7.51 -15.69
C THR A 101 13.75 -8.03 -14.27
N ILE A 102 14.69 -8.80 -13.70
CA ILE A 102 14.53 -9.30 -12.33
C ILE A 102 14.48 -8.14 -11.34
N ALA A 103 15.22 -7.04 -11.60
CA ALA A 103 15.17 -5.83 -10.81
C ALA A 103 13.76 -5.22 -10.81
N ASP A 104 13.17 -5.02 -11.99
CA ASP A 104 11.80 -4.49 -12.12
C ASP A 104 10.77 -5.41 -11.46
N GLN A 105 10.89 -6.73 -11.61
CA GLN A 105 10.00 -7.69 -10.94
C GLN A 105 10.05 -7.53 -9.41
N ILE A 106 11.24 -7.36 -8.83
CA ILE A 106 11.43 -7.14 -7.39
C ILE A 106 10.86 -5.79 -6.97
N THR A 107 11.16 -4.72 -7.69
CA THR A 107 10.68 -3.36 -7.44
C THR A 107 9.14 -3.32 -7.42
N LEU A 108 8.49 -3.89 -8.44
CA LEU A 108 7.03 -3.96 -8.52
C LEU A 108 6.41 -4.79 -7.39
N LEU A 109 7.02 -5.93 -7.08
CA LEU A 109 6.56 -6.81 -6.01
C LEU A 109 6.63 -6.11 -4.65
N LYS A 110 7.78 -5.50 -4.30
CA LYS A 110 7.95 -4.74 -3.06
C LYS A 110 6.93 -3.62 -2.95
N ALA A 111 6.78 -2.83 -4.02
CA ALA A 111 5.92 -1.65 -4.01
C ALA A 111 4.41 -1.96 -3.93
N ALA A 112 3.98 -3.14 -4.37
CA ALA A 112 2.56 -3.54 -4.41
C ALA A 112 2.18 -4.63 -3.40
N CYS A 113 3.14 -5.25 -2.69
CA CYS A 113 2.86 -6.41 -1.86
C CYS A 113 1.80 -6.12 -0.78
N LEU A 114 1.96 -5.01 -0.08
CA LEU A 114 1.05 -4.60 0.99
C LEU A 114 -0.34 -4.23 0.46
N ASP A 115 -0.39 -3.56 -0.70
CA ASP A 115 -1.65 -3.25 -1.41
C ASP A 115 -2.43 -4.55 -1.65
N ILE A 116 -1.78 -5.55 -2.25
CA ILE A 116 -2.41 -6.81 -2.61
C ILE A 116 -2.79 -7.62 -1.35
N LEU A 117 -1.98 -7.60 -0.30
CA LEU A 117 -2.31 -8.22 1.00
C LEU A 117 -3.59 -7.62 1.62
N ILE A 118 -3.68 -6.29 1.67
CA ILE A 118 -4.84 -5.58 2.21
C ILE A 118 -6.08 -5.84 1.36
N LEU A 119 -5.97 -5.79 0.04
CA LEU A 119 -7.09 -6.10 -0.85
C LEU A 119 -7.58 -7.53 -0.62
N ARG A 120 -6.67 -8.51 -0.58
CA ARG A 120 -6.98 -9.92 -0.33
C ARG A 120 -7.70 -10.12 1.01
N ILE A 121 -7.19 -9.57 2.12
CA ILE A 121 -7.87 -9.80 3.42
C ILE A 121 -9.23 -9.10 3.48
N CYS A 122 -9.40 -7.95 2.79
CA CYS A 122 -10.68 -7.25 2.74
C CYS A 122 -11.75 -7.98 1.92
N THR A 123 -11.39 -8.74 0.89
CA THR A 123 -12.35 -9.63 0.19
C THR A 123 -12.76 -10.86 1.00
N ARG A 124 -12.14 -11.06 2.17
CA ARG A 124 -12.47 -12.12 3.14
C ARG A 124 -13.28 -11.62 4.33
N TYR A 125 -13.81 -10.40 4.24
CA TYR A 125 -14.65 -9.82 5.28
C TYR A 125 -16.05 -10.45 5.28
N THR A 126 -16.53 -10.84 6.47
CA THR A 126 -17.89 -11.32 6.70
C THR A 126 -18.62 -10.27 7.55
N PRO A 127 -19.49 -9.42 6.96
CA PRO A 127 -20.06 -8.25 7.65
C PRO A 127 -20.90 -8.60 8.88
N ASP A 128 -21.73 -9.64 8.78
CA ASP A 128 -22.64 -10.05 9.86
C ASP A 128 -21.92 -10.47 11.15
N GLN A 129 -20.66 -10.90 11.03
CA GLN A 129 -19.83 -11.34 12.15
C GLN A 129 -18.70 -10.35 12.47
N ASP A 130 -18.54 -9.32 11.66
CA ASP A 130 -17.42 -8.37 11.71
C ASP A 130 -16.04 -9.08 11.80
N THR A 131 -15.85 -10.08 10.95
CA THR A 131 -14.65 -10.95 10.93
C THR A 131 -13.96 -10.97 9.58
N MET A 132 -12.65 -11.24 9.57
CA MET A 132 -11.88 -11.55 8.36
C MET A 132 -11.31 -12.98 8.45
N THR A 133 -11.29 -13.69 7.31
CA THR A 133 -10.84 -15.08 7.23
C THR A 133 -9.55 -15.24 6.41
N PHE A 134 -8.51 -15.77 7.04
CA PHE A 134 -7.23 -16.11 6.40
C PHE A 134 -7.33 -17.38 5.56
N SER A 135 -6.33 -17.62 4.71
CA SER A 135 -6.37 -18.71 3.71
C SER A 135 -6.33 -20.13 4.28
N ASP A 136 -5.99 -20.31 5.55
CA ASP A 136 -6.10 -21.59 6.26
C ASP A 136 -7.47 -21.81 6.92
N GLY A 137 -8.36 -20.81 6.86
CA GLY A 137 -9.67 -20.82 7.51
C GLY A 137 -9.72 -20.08 8.85
N LEU A 138 -8.59 -19.61 9.40
CA LEU A 138 -8.58 -18.84 10.64
C LEU A 138 -9.44 -17.60 10.47
N THR A 139 -10.46 -17.46 11.31
CA THR A 139 -11.42 -16.35 11.27
C THR A 139 -11.30 -15.56 12.55
N LEU A 140 -10.89 -14.30 12.41
CA LEU A 140 -10.66 -13.38 13.53
C LEU A 140 -11.68 -12.25 13.48
N ASN A 141 -12.24 -11.91 14.64
CA ASN A 141 -13.07 -10.70 14.78
C ASN A 141 -12.19 -9.44 14.73
N ARG A 142 -12.82 -8.25 14.65
CA ARG A 142 -12.11 -6.97 14.64
C ARG A 142 -11.12 -6.77 15.79
N THR A 143 -11.48 -7.14 17.02
CA THR A 143 -10.60 -7.03 18.19
C THR A 143 -9.38 -7.92 18.04
N GLN A 144 -9.56 -9.15 17.56
CA GLN A 144 -8.46 -10.08 17.32
C GLN A 144 -7.56 -9.63 16.18
N MET A 145 -8.13 -9.05 15.11
CA MET A 145 -7.33 -8.46 14.03
C MET A 145 -6.44 -7.32 14.55
N HIS A 146 -6.98 -6.46 15.43
CA HIS A 146 -6.20 -5.44 16.13
C HIS A 146 -5.03 -6.06 16.91
N ASN A 147 -5.36 -7.05 17.74
CA ASN A 147 -4.41 -7.71 18.63
C ASN A 147 -3.38 -8.57 17.89
N ALA A 148 -3.69 -9.04 16.68
CA ALA A 148 -2.81 -9.83 15.83
C ALA A 148 -1.70 -9.02 15.13
N GLY A 149 -1.76 -7.68 15.22
CA GLY A 149 -0.70 -6.81 14.70
C GLY A 149 -1.20 -5.63 13.86
N PHE A 150 -2.48 -5.60 13.44
CA PHE A 150 -3.00 -4.42 12.72
C PHE A 150 -3.01 -3.17 13.60
N GLY A 151 -3.27 -3.32 14.91
CA GLY A 151 -3.25 -2.21 15.86
C GLY A 151 -4.09 -1.02 15.37
N PRO A 152 -3.55 0.21 15.32
CA PRO A 152 -4.26 1.39 14.84
C PRO A 152 -4.83 1.32 13.41
N LEU A 153 -4.32 0.42 12.55
CA LEU A 153 -4.82 0.25 11.19
C LEU A 153 -6.15 -0.50 11.10
N THR A 154 -6.54 -1.20 12.15
CA THR A 154 -7.68 -2.12 12.14
C THR A 154 -8.93 -1.46 11.61
N ASP A 155 -9.30 -0.31 12.17
CA ASP A 155 -10.56 0.34 11.80
C ASP A 155 -10.53 0.88 10.37
N LEU A 156 -9.36 1.30 9.89
CA LEU A 156 -9.19 1.75 8.50
C LEU A 156 -9.35 0.58 7.52
N VAL A 157 -8.73 -0.57 7.80
CA VAL A 157 -8.81 -1.77 6.95
C VAL A 157 -10.25 -2.32 6.91
N PHE A 158 -10.93 -2.39 8.06
CA PHE A 158 -12.32 -2.83 8.11
C PHE A 158 -13.28 -1.81 7.46
N THR A 159 -12.99 -0.51 7.54
CA THR A 159 -13.76 0.52 6.82
C THR A 159 -13.61 0.33 5.32
N PHE A 160 -12.39 0.09 4.84
CA PHE A 160 -12.15 -0.20 3.42
C PHE A 160 -12.86 -1.49 2.97
N ALA A 161 -12.81 -2.56 3.76
CA ALA A 161 -13.56 -3.78 3.47
C ALA A 161 -15.07 -3.53 3.34
N ASN A 162 -15.66 -2.72 4.22
CA ASN A 162 -17.06 -2.30 4.12
C ASN A 162 -17.34 -1.49 2.85
N GLN A 163 -16.41 -0.63 2.42
CA GLN A 163 -16.55 0.13 1.18
C GLN A 163 -16.44 -0.74 -0.10
N LEU A 164 -15.83 -1.93 0.00
CA LEU A 164 -15.79 -2.89 -1.12
C LEU A 164 -17.12 -3.65 -1.28
N LEU A 165 -17.92 -3.83 -0.22
CA LEU A 165 -19.18 -4.59 -0.28
C LEU A 165 -20.14 -4.10 -1.38
N PRO A 166 -20.42 -2.79 -1.53
CA PRO A 166 -21.34 -2.31 -2.56
C PRO A 166 -20.77 -2.38 -3.99
N ILE A 167 -19.47 -2.70 -4.14
CA ILE A 167 -18.86 -2.96 -5.44
C ILE A 167 -19.18 -4.40 -5.90
N GLU A 168 -19.39 -5.30 -4.94
CA GLU A 168 -19.68 -6.72 -5.17
C GLU A 168 -18.61 -7.35 -6.07
N MET A 169 -17.32 -7.13 -5.77
CA MET A 169 -16.23 -7.65 -6.60
C MET A 169 -16.25 -9.18 -6.64
N ASP A 170 -16.01 -9.77 -7.82
CA ASP A 170 -15.73 -11.20 -7.92
C ASP A 170 -14.22 -11.46 -7.99
N ASP A 171 -13.84 -12.73 -8.08
CA ASP A 171 -12.44 -13.16 -8.18
C ASP A 171 -11.75 -12.58 -9.41
N THR A 172 -12.47 -12.36 -10.51
CA THR A 172 -11.92 -11.80 -11.75
C THR A 172 -11.54 -10.34 -11.56
N GLU A 173 -12.46 -9.54 -11.01
CA GLU A 173 -12.23 -8.12 -10.72
C GLU A 173 -11.15 -7.94 -9.66
N THR A 174 -11.13 -8.80 -8.64
CA THR A 174 -10.09 -8.79 -7.60
C THR A 174 -8.73 -9.14 -8.18
N GLY A 175 -8.66 -10.16 -9.05
CA GLY A 175 -7.45 -10.54 -9.77
C GLY A 175 -6.93 -9.42 -10.67
N LEU A 176 -7.80 -8.80 -11.47
CA LEU A 176 -7.44 -7.70 -12.36
C LEU A 176 -6.98 -6.47 -11.57
N LEU A 177 -7.68 -6.11 -10.49
CA LEU A 177 -7.27 -4.99 -9.63
C LEU A 177 -5.91 -5.26 -8.97
N SER A 178 -5.67 -6.49 -8.52
CA SER A 178 -4.37 -6.92 -7.97
C SER A 178 -3.26 -6.82 -9.02
N ALA A 179 -3.54 -7.22 -10.27
CA ALA A 179 -2.58 -7.14 -11.37
C ALA A 179 -2.27 -5.68 -11.75
N ILE A 180 -3.27 -4.80 -11.74
CA ILE A 180 -3.07 -3.36 -12.00
C ILE A 180 -2.24 -2.71 -10.88
N CYS A 181 -2.48 -3.06 -9.61
CA CYS A 181 -1.66 -2.59 -8.49
C CYS A 181 -0.20 -3.06 -8.59
N LEU A 182 0.01 -4.30 -9.05
CA LEU A 182 1.34 -4.91 -9.25
C LEU A 182 2.08 -4.25 -10.41
N ILE A 183 1.47 -4.19 -11.58
CA ILE A 183 2.06 -3.65 -12.81
C ILE A 183 1.80 -2.15 -12.82
N SER A 184 2.61 -1.34 -12.15
CA SER A 184 2.48 0.13 -12.18
C SER A 184 3.80 0.77 -12.57
N GLY A 185 3.84 1.56 -13.65
CA GLY A 185 5.07 2.22 -14.12
C GLY A 185 5.49 3.44 -13.28
N ASP A 186 4.70 3.81 -12.27
CA ASP A 186 4.97 4.94 -11.36
C ASP A 186 5.83 4.57 -10.15
N ARG A 187 6.40 3.36 -10.11
CA ARG A 187 7.33 2.95 -9.04
C ARG A 187 8.71 3.56 -9.27
N GLN A 188 9.33 4.00 -8.19
CA GLN A 188 10.73 4.45 -8.21
C GLN A 188 11.64 3.27 -8.55
N ASP A 189 12.82 3.55 -9.10
CA ASP A 189 13.87 2.57 -9.40
C ASP A 189 13.51 1.48 -10.44
N LEU A 190 12.51 1.73 -11.30
CA LEU A 190 12.27 0.90 -12.48
C LEU A 190 13.31 1.17 -13.56
N GLU A 191 13.87 0.10 -14.12
CA GLU A 191 14.78 0.14 -15.28
C GLU A 191 14.00 0.39 -16.58
N GLU A 192 12.82 -0.24 -16.75
CA GLU A 192 12.00 -0.16 -17.96
C GLU A 192 10.56 0.35 -17.68
N PRO A 193 10.33 1.54 -17.08
CA PRO A 193 8.99 2.00 -16.69
C PRO A 193 8.00 2.04 -17.86
N SER A 194 8.43 2.47 -19.05
CA SER A 194 7.57 2.49 -20.25
C SER A 194 7.09 1.10 -20.68
N LYS A 195 7.85 0.04 -20.40
CA LYS A 195 7.46 -1.34 -20.70
C LYS A 195 6.46 -1.84 -19.66
N VAL A 196 6.60 -1.42 -18.40
CA VAL A 196 5.61 -1.69 -17.35
C VAL A 196 4.27 -1.03 -17.69
N ASP A 197 4.27 0.23 -18.15
CA ASP A 197 3.04 0.91 -18.59
C ASP A 197 2.35 0.17 -19.73
N GLN A 198 3.10 -0.26 -20.75
CA GLN A 198 2.58 -1.06 -21.86
C GLN A 198 1.97 -2.40 -21.40
N LEU A 199 2.50 -3.00 -20.32
CA LEU A 199 1.92 -4.21 -19.72
C LEU A 199 0.66 -3.90 -18.89
N GLN A 200 0.52 -2.70 -18.33
CA GLN A 200 -0.64 -2.31 -17.52
C GLN A 200 -1.86 -1.98 -18.38
N GLU A 201 -1.68 -1.33 -19.54
CA GLU A 201 -2.75 -0.93 -20.46
C GLU A 201 -3.78 -2.04 -20.75
N PRO A 202 -3.40 -3.26 -21.19
CA PRO A 202 -4.37 -4.31 -21.48
C PRO A 202 -5.08 -4.84 -20.21
N LEU A 203 -4.49 -4.70 -19.02
CA LEU A 203 -5.15 -5.06 -17.75
C LEU A 203 -6.26 -4.07 -17.39
N LEU A 204 -6.00 -2.77 -17.58
CA LEU A 204 -6.99 -1.70 -17.39
C LEU A 204 -8.16 -1.87 -18.36
N GLU A 205 -7.88 -2.16 -19.62
CA GLU A 205 -8.90 -2.39 -20.65
C GLU A 205 -9.73 -3.63 -20.34
N ALA A 206 -9.09 -4.73 -19.95
CA ALA A 206 -9.74 -5.96 -19.50
C ALA A 206 -10.69 -5.71 -18.32
N LEU A 207 -10.25 -4.96 -17.29
CA LEU A 207 -11.11 -4.60 -16.16
C LEU A 207 -12.31 -3.75 -16.60
N LYS A 208 -12.09 -2.73 -17.45
CA LYS A 208 -13.14 -1.85 -17.95
C LYS A 208 -14.24 -2.64 -18.66
N ILE A 209 -13.85 -3.51 -19.60
CA ILE A 209 -14.79 -4.30 -20.39
C ILE A 209 -15.50 -5.33 -19.51
N TYR A 210 -14.77 -6.03 -18.64
CA TYR A 210 -15.36 -7.03 -17.75
C TYR A 210 -16.42 -6.44 -16.82
N VAL A 211 -16.10 -5.31 -16.15
CA VAL A 211 -17.02 -4.63 -15.24
C VAL A 211 -18.28 -4.16 -15.98
N ARG A 212 -18.13 -3.58 -17.17
CA ARG A 212 -19.25 -3.09 -17.99
C ARG A 212 -20.13 -4.22 -18.52
N LYS A 213 -19.55 -5.35 -18.92
CA LYS A 213 -20.28 -6.54 -19.34
C LYS A 213 -21.04 -7.18 -18.17
N ARG A 214 -20.44 -7.25 -16.99
CA ARG A 214 -21.05 -7.83 -15.79
C ARG A 214 -22.14 -6.93 -15.19
N ARG A 215 -22.00 -5.61 -15.31
CA ARG A 215 -22.97 -4.64 -14.80
C ARG A 215 -23.35 -3.58 -15.86
N PRO A 216 -24.07 -3.95 -16.95
CA PRO A 216 -24.39 -3.02 -18.05
C PRO A 216 -25.16 -1.77 -17.62
N SER A 217 -26.01 -1.89 -16.59
CA SER A 217 -26.80 -0.79 -16.03
C SER A 217 -26.05 0.08 -15.01
N LYS A 218 -24.78 -0.21 -14.71
CA LYS A 218 -23.96 0.54 -13.74
C LYS A 218 -22.59 0.90 -14.32
N PRO A 219 -22.51 1.76 -15.37
CA PRO A 219 -21.26 2.07 -16.06
C PRO A 219 -20.20 2.75 -15.17
N HIS A 220 -20.64 3.44 -14.11
CA HIS A 220 -19.77 4.09 -13.11
C HIS A 220 -19.02 3.08 -12.21
N MET A 221 -19.32 1.78 -12.29
CA MET A 221 -18.63 0.78 -11.48
C MET A 221 -17.17 0.61 -11.86
N PHE A 222 -16.80 0.77 -13.15
CA PHE A 222 -15.38 0.71 -13.54
C PHE A 222 -14.53 1.78 -12.84
N PRO A 223 -14.81 3.09 -12.98
CA PRO A 223 -14.02 4.10 -12.29
C PRO A 223 -14.13 3.97 -10.76
N LYS A 224 -15.30 3.58 -10.23
CA LYS A 224 -15.46 3.34 -8.79
C LYS A 224 -14.56 2.22 -8.26
N THR A 225 -14.42 1.11 -9.00
CA THR A 225 -13.49 0.02 -8.67
C THR A 225 -12.05 0.48 -8.79
N LEU A 226 -11.70 1.21 -9.85
CA LEU A 226 -10.34 1.69 -10.07
C LEU A 226 -9.88 2.68 -8.99
N MET A 227 -10.76 3.56 -8.52
CA MET A 227 -10.48 4.49 -7.42
C MET A 227 -10.14 3.78 -6.10
N LYS A 228 -10.53 2.51 -5.92
CA LYS A 228 -10.14 1.74 -4.73
C LYS A 228 -8.63 1.49 -4.66
N ILE A 229 -7.90 1.60 -5.77
CA ILE A 229 -6.42 1.57 -5.77
C ILE A 229 -5.86 2.76 -4.97
N THR A 230 -6.44 3.96 -5.13
CA THR A 230 -5.98 5.15 -4.40
C THR A 230 -6.23 5.03 -2.90
N ASP A 231 -7.42 4.54 -2.53
CA ASP A 231 -7.74 4.23 -1.13
C ASP A 231 -6.76 3.20 -0.58
N LEU A 232 -6.50 2.12 -1.34
CA LEU A 232 -5.61 1.03 -0.96
C LEU A 232 -4.18 1.51 -0.72
N ARG A 233 -3.61 2.30 -1.64
CA ARG A 233 -2.27 2.91 -1.50
C ARG A 233 -2.18 3.78 -0.23
N SER A 234 -3.24 4.51 0.11
CA SER A 234 -3.30 5.33 1.33
C SER A 234 -3.28 4.48 2.61
N ILE A 235 -3.90 3.30 2.59
CA ILE A 235 -3.88 2.35 3.71
C ILE A 235 -2.51 1.69 3.82
N SER A 236 -1.93 1.26 2.70
CA SER A 236 -0.61 0.62 2.66
C SER A 236 0.52 1.54 3.13
N ALA A 237 0.45 2.85 2.86
CA ALA A 237 1.42 3.81 3.39
C ALA A 237 1.46 3.79 4.94
N LYS A 238 0.29 3.85 5.58
CA LYS A 238 0.17 3.68 7.05
C LYS A 238 0.51 2.24 7.49
N GLY A 239 0.25 1.27 6.61
CA GLY A 239 0.69 -0.11 6.71
C GLY A 239 2.20 -0.26 6.92
N ALA A 240 2.99 0.41 6.09
CA ALA A 240 4.45 0.40 6.17
C ALA A 240 4.93 1.01 7.50
N GLU A 241 4.33 2.11 7.96
CA GLU A 241 4.61 2.69 9.29
C GLU A 241 4.31 1.70 10.44
N ARG A 242 3.24 0.91 10.31
CA ARG A 242 2.89 -0.13 11.29
C ARG A 242 3.90 -1.27 11.30
N VAL A 243 4.45 -1.67 10.15
CA VAL A 243 5.54 -2.68 10.08
C VAL A 243 6.74 -2.23 10.91
N ILE A 244 7.12 -0.95 10.83
CA ILE A 244 8.21 -0.38 11.64
C ILE A 244 7.86 -0.44 13.13
N SER A 245 6.65 -0.04 13.50
CA SER A 245 6.20 -0.05 14.90
C SER A 245 6.16 -1.46 15.49
N LEU A 246 5.75 -2.46 14.70
CA LEU A 246 5.68 -3.86 15.12
C LEU A 246 7.05 -4.42 15.51
N LYS A 247 8.14 -4.00 14.87
CA LYS A 247 9.51 -4.42 15.23
C LYS A 247 9.86 -4.10 16.68
N MET A 248 9.28 -3.04 17.24
CA MET A 248 9.52 -2.62 18.63
C MET A 248 8.59 -3.32 19.63
N GLU A 249 7.57 -4.05 19.13
CA GLU A 249 6.55 -4.73 19.94
C GLU A 249 6.75 -6.24 20.01
N ILE A 250 7.33 -6.84 18.97
CA ILE A 250 7.57 -8.28 18.89
C ILE A 250 8.86 -8.67 19.62
N PRO A 251 8.88 -9.83 20.31
CA PRO A 251 10.12 -10.39 20.80
C PRO A 251 10.89 -11.01 19.63
N GLY A 252 12.00 -10.40 19.23
CA GLY A 252 12.87 -10.89 18.17
C GLY A 252 12.72 -10.13 16.86
N SER A 253 13.02 -10.79 15.74
CA SER A 253 13.02 -10.17 14.42
C SER A 253 11.72 -10.42 13.66
N MET A 254 11.35 -9.46 12.82
CA MET A 254 10.31 -9.65 11.80
C MET A 254 10.63 -10.86 10.92
N PRO A 255 9.66 -11.69 10.50
CA PRO A 255 9.93 -12.76 9.55
C PRO A 255 10.65 -12.23 8.30
N PRO A 256 11.72 -12.88 7.83
CA PRO A 256 12.61 -12.32 6.81
C PRO A 256 11.90 -11.88 5.54
N LEU A 257 10.91 -12.65 5.07
CA LEU A 257 10.17 -12.32 3.86
C LEU A 257 9.22 -11.12 4.04
N ILE A 258 8.65 -10.94 5.24
CA ILE A 258 7.82 -9.76 5.55
C ILE A 258 8.73 -8.52 5.59
N GLN A 259 9.88 -8.64 6.23
CA GLN A 259 10.90 -7.59 6.26
C GLN A 259 11.36 -7.23 4.84
N GLU A 260 11.74 -8.22 4.03
CA GLU A 260 12.21 -8.00 2.66
C GLU A 260 11.16 -7.31 1.80
N MET A 261 9.88 -7.68 1.94
CA MET A 261 8.83 -7.22 1.03
C MET A 261 8.13 -5.93 1.48
N LEU A 262 8.07 -5.67 2.80
CA LEU A 262 7.26 -4.58 3.36
C LEU A 262 8.09 -3.47 4.03
N GLU A 263 9.40 -3.66 4.20
CA GLU A 263 10.28 -2.57 4.60
C GLU A 263 10.77 -1.85 3.36
N ASN A 264 10.29 -0.63 3.18
CA ASN A 264 10.86 0.28 2.20
C ASN A 264 12.30 0.58 2.65
N SER A 265 13.27 0.34 1.76
CA SER A 265 14.67 0.78 1.93
C SER A 265 14.82 2.31 1.89
N GLU A 266 13.71 3.05 1.85
CA GLU A 266 13.68 4.50 1.70
C GLU A 266 13.82 5.16 3.08
N GLY A 267 15.03 5.63 3.40
CA GLY A 267 15.19 6.62 4.47
C GLY A 267 16.43 6.52 5.37
N GLN A 268 17.53 5.89 4.94
CA GLN A 268 18.78 5.92 5.72
C GLN A 268 19.99 6.42 4.93
N ASP A 269 19.82 7.39 4.03
CA ASP A 269 20.95 8.14 3.42
C ASP A 269 20.54 9.60 3.14
N SER A 270 20.31 10.40 4.18
CA SER A 270 20.19 11.87 4.04
C SER A 270 20.53 12.66 5.32
N GLN A 271 21.22 12.04 6.28
CA GLN A 271 21.74 12.75 7.47
C GLN A 271 23.13 12.26 7.89
N SER A 272 24.10 12.38 6.98
CA SER A 272 25.51 12.52 7.37
C SER A 272 26.34 13.02 6.19
N SER A 273 26.33 14.34 5.95
CA SER A 273 27.47 15.09 5.39
C SER A 273 27.05 16.53 5.04
N SER A 274 26.96 17.40 6.05
CA SER A 274 27.15 18.84 5.84
C SER A 274 27.52 19.50 7.17
N ASN A 275 28.75 19.25 7.64
CA ASN A 275 29.42 20.19 8.53
C ASN A 275 30.74 20.59 7.89
N SER A 276 30.72 21.85 7.44
CA SER A 276 31.81 22.75 7.09
C SER A 276 33.22 22.37 7.54
N SER A 277 34.14 22.31 6.56
CA SER A 277 35.52 22.76 6.76
C SER A 277 36.07 23.35 5.46
N THR A 278 35.89 24.66 5.31
CA THR A 278 36.66 25.49 4.38
C THR A 278 38.05 25.74 4.96
N SER A 279 39.10 25.26 4.30
CA SER A 279 40.49 25.67 4.57
C SER A 279 41.30 25.84 3.28
N ALA A 280 41.42 27.12 2.93
CA ALA A 280 42.43 27.88 2.19
C ALA A 280 43.61 27.18 1.48
N LYS A 281 43.89 27.65 0.25
CA LYS A 281 45.23 27.70 -0.33
C LYS A 281 45.41 28.98 -1.19
N ALA A 282 46.65 29.48 -1.19
CA ALA A 282 47.21 30.67 -1.86
C ALA A 282 46.90 32.02 -1.17
N GLY A 283 47.85 32.92 -0.88
CA GLY A 283 49.25 33.05 -1.27
C GLY A 283 49.51 34.48 -1.76
N SER A 284 50.51 35.15 -1.18
CA SER A 284 51.16 36.44 -1.56
C SER A 284 50.71 37.76 -0.87
N SER A 285 51.70 38.39 -0.22
CA SER A 285 51.78 39.72 0.43
C SER A 285 52.01 40.86 -0.61
N PRO A 286 52.32 42.16 -0.30
CA PRO A 286 52.63 42.82 0.99
C PRO A 286 52.16 44.29 1.22
N SER A 287 52.61 44.85 2.37
CA SER A 287 52.75 46.28 2.77
C SER A 287 51.55 46.91 3.51
N SER A 288 51.66 47.79 4.53
CA SER A 288 52.77 48.47 5.22
C SER A 288 52.29 49.18 6.50
N LYS A 289 53.22 49.41 7.46
CA LYS A 289 53.35 50.52 8.46
C LYS A 289 52.31 50.74 9.57
N ASP A 290 52.72 50.58 10.84
CA ASP A 290 53.13 51.63 11.83
C ASP A 290 53.07 51.07 13.28
N ARG A 291 54.22 50.92 13.96
CA ARG A 291 54.75 51.70 15.12
C ARG A 291 54.04 51.53 16.49
N ASP A 292 54.61 50.66 17.34
CA ASP A 292 55.10 50.77 18.76
C ASP A 292 54.33 51.58 19.86
N PRO A 293 54.64 51.40 21.18
CA PRO A 293 54.82 50.18 22.01
C PRO A 293 54.22 50.33 23.45
N VAL A 294 54.75 49.58 24.46
CA VAL A 294 54.61 49.71 25.96
C VAL A 294 53.49 48.82 26.57
N GLU A 295 53.63 47.96 27.60
CA GLU A 295 54.63 47.68 28.65
C GLU A 295 54.43 46.23 29.19
N SER A 296 55.52 45.56 29.59
CA SER A 296 55.61 44.46 30.59
C SER A 296 55.79 45.09 32.00
N PRO A 297 55.82 44.40 33.18
CA PRO A 297 56.17 43.00 33.45
C PRO A 297 55.26 42.27 34.49
N GLY A 298 55.21 40.94 34.50
CA GLY A 298 56.12 40.07 35.27
C GLY A 298 55.29 39.32 36.33
N SER A 299 55.59 38.16 36.89
CA SER A 299 56.69 37.20 36.82
C SER A 299 56.25 36.05 37.74
N LEU A 300 56.51 34.79 37.35
CA LEU A 300 56.97 33.66 38.21
C LEU A 300 56.02 33.20 39.36
N ASP A 301 55.91 31.94 39.75
CA ASP A 301 56.61 30.71 39.44
C ASP A 301 55.79 29.53 40.01
N THR A 302 55.91 28.39 39.32
CA THR A 302 55.94 27.00 39.80
C THR A 302 55.49 26.63 41.23
N LYS A 303 54.69 25.56 41.37
CA LYS A 303 55.17 24.18 41.58
C LYS A 303 54.02 23.18 41.78
N GLU A 304 54.26 21.99 41.25
CA GLU A 304 53.42 20.80 41.14
C GLU A 304 53.64 19.83 42.37
N PRO A 305 53.20 18.56 42.35
CA PRO A 305 52.17 17.86 43.16
C PRO A 305 52.81 16.97 44.28
N PRO A 306 52.34 15.77 44.74
CA PRO A 306 51.10 14.96 44.51
C PRO A 306 50.49 14.24 45.76
N ALA A 307 49.47 13.39 45.51
CA ALA A 307 49.20 12.05 46.09
C ALA A 307 47.86 11.80 46.84
N THR A 308 47.15 10.76 46.37
CA THR A 308 45.98 9.98 46.87
C THR A 308 46.32 9.04 48.06
N PRO A 309 45.46 8.13 48.64
CA PRO A 309 44.03 7.76 48.48
C PRO A 309 43.27 7.59 49.87
N PRO A 310 42.44 6.55 50.15
CA PRO A 310 40.97 6.54 50.19
C PRO A 310 40.37 6.36 51.62
N SER A 311 39.04 6.43 51.77
CA SER A 311 38.36 5.84 52.95
C SER A 311 37.08 5.10 52.57
N ASP A 312 37.06 3.81 52.91
CA ASP A 312 35.90 2.92 52.93
C ASP A 312 35.06 3.09 54.20
N GLY A 313 33.73 3.02 54.00
CA GLY A 313 32.75 2.31 54.84
C GLY A 313 32.09 3.07 55.99
N PRO A 314 31.08 2.44 56.63
CA PRO A 314 29.97 1.65 56.09
C PRO A 314 28.72 2.50 55.77
#